data_AF-A0A351Y6D7-F1
#
_entry.id   AF-A0A351Y6D7-F1
#
_cell.length_a   1.000
_cell.length_b   1.000
_cell.length_c   1.000
_cell.angle_alpha   90.00
_cell.angle_beta   90.00
_cell.angle_gamma   90.00
#
_symmetry.space_group_name_H-M   'P 1'
#
loop_
_entity.id
_entity.type
_entity.pdbx_description
1 polymer ?
#
loop_
_entity_poly.entity_id
_entity_poly.type
_entity_poly.pdbx_seq_one_letter_code
_entity_poly.pdbx_strand_id
1 'polypeptide(L)'
;MVVGIDSPFIKENIFATLEVENKAIATSGNYKRKWKIENQEYNHIINPITASNNNEIISITLITDKCYLGDAYATACIAMGIEKTLAFLKKNRIEGVIICTDQKTYTTE
;
A
#
# COMPACT_ATOMS: atom_id res chain seq x y z
N MET A 1 -0.84 -19.20 -8.67
CA MET A 1 0.54 -18.99 -8.14
C MET A 1 0.41 -18.40 -6.74
N VAL A 2 1.28 -18.80 -5.80
CA VAL A 2 1.33 -18.19 -4.46
C VAL A 2 2.36 -17.07 -4.46
N VAL A 3 2.00 -15.87 -3.99
CA VAL A 3 2.88 -14.71 -3.90
C VAL A 3 2.94 -14.21 -2.47
N GLY A 4 4.14 -13.95 -1.95
CA GLY A 4 4.34 -13.40 -0.61
C GLY A 4 4.23 -11.86 -0.59
N ILE A 5 3.62 -11.33 0.46
CA ILE A 5 3.64 -9.91 0.83
C ILE A 5 4.73 -9.73 1.90
N ASP A 6 5.72 -8.88 1.62
CA ASP A 6 6.77 -8.52 2.57
C ASP A 6 6.18 -7.88 3.83
N SER A 7 6.75 -8.22 4.99
CA SER A 7 6.43 -7.55 6.24
C SER A 7 7.02 -6.14 6.28
N PRO A 8 6.18 -5.12 6.54
CA PRO A 8 6.69 -3.77 6.77
C PRO A 8 7.35 -3.60 8.14
N PHE A 9 7.20 -4.57 9.05
CA PHE A 9 7.66 -4.49 10.43
C PHE A 9 8.96 -5.27 10.67
N ILE A 10 9.12 -6.41 10.00
CA ILE A 10 10.24 -7.33 10.18
C ILE A 10 10.92 -7.54 8.84
N LYS A 11 12.22 -7.21 8.78
CA LYS A 11 13.02 -7.40 7.56
C LYS A 11 13.09 -8.88 7.20
N GLU A 12 13.03 -9.19 5.90
CA GLU A 12 13.16 -10.56 5.37
C GLU A 12 12.13 -11.54 5.94
N ASN A 13 10.90 -11.05 6.19
CA ASN A 13 9.78 -11.84 6.69
C ASN A 13 8.55 -11.66 5.79
N ILE A 14 7.81 -12.74 5.55
CA ILE A 14 6.55 -12.72 4.80
C ILE A 14 5.40 -12.45 5.79
N PHE A 15 4.68 -11.35 5.60
CA PHE A 15 3.52 -11.00 6.41
C PHE A 15 2.28 -11.81 6.06
N ALA A 16 2.05 -12.01 4.75
CA ALA A 16 0.90 -12.75 4.24
C ALA A 16 1.23 -13.35 2.87
N THR A 17 0.42 -14.31 2.43
CA THR A 17 0.50 -14.90 1.09
C THR A 17 -0.82 -14.73 0.37
N LEU A 18 -0.75 -14.48 -0.94
CA LEU A 18 -1.91 -14.37 -1.82
C LEU A 18 -1.86 -15.47 -2.87
N GLU A 19 -3.00 -16.11 -3.11
CA GLU A 19 -3.19 -16.96 -4.28
C GLU A 19 -3.72 -16.10 -5.43
N VAL A 20 -2.99 -16.09 -6.54
CA VAL A 20 -3.32 -15.27 -7.69
C VAL A 20 -3.21 -16.07 -8.99
N GLU A 21 -4.19 -15.89 -9.86
CA GLU A 21 -4.28 -16.50 -11.19
C GLU A 21 -4.65 -15.43 -12.22
N ASN A 22 -3.85 -15.29 -13.28
CA ASN A 22 -4.11 -14.38 -14.41
C ASN A 22 -4.40 -12.91 -14.01
N LYS A 23 -3.77 -12.42 -12.94
CA LYS A 23 -3.83 -11.01 -12.48
C LYS A 23 -2.43 -10.47 -12.23
N ALA A 24 -2.32 -9.15 -12.18
CA ALA A 24 -1.13 -8.43 -11.77
C ALA A 24 -1.22 -8.03 -10.30
N ILE A 25 -0.07 -8.03 -9.62
CA ILE A 25 0.07 -7.62 -8.22
C ILE A 25 1.08 -6.48 -8.16
N ALA A 26 0.75 -5.42 -7.43
CA ALA A 26 1.67 -4.32 -7.16
C ALA A 26 1.60 -3.94 -5.69
N THR A 27 2.74 -3.57 -5.12
CA THR A 27 2.84 -3.14 -3.72
C THR A 27 3.56 -1.80 -3.64
N SER A 28 2.92 -0.83 -2.98
CA SER A 28 3.57 0.41 -2.56
C SER A 28 3.70 0.42 -1.04
N GLY A 29 4.78 1.00 -0.53
CA GLY A 29 4.97 1.12 0.91
C GLY A 29 5.92 2.23 1.28
N ASN A 30 5.65 2.90 2.40
CA ASN A 30 6.41 4.07 2.86
C ASN A 30 7.61 3.71 3.77
N TYR A 31 7.81 2.42 4.07
CA TYR A 31 8.82 1.93 5.03
C TYR A 31 10.20 1.65 4.42
N LYS A 32 10.29 1.40 3.10
CA LYS A 32 11.57 1.07 2.43
C LYS A 32 12.42 2.29 2.10
N ARG A 33 11.80 3.38 1.65
CA ARG A 33 12.47 4.62 1.23
C ARG A 33 11.98 5.78 2.09
N LYS A 34 12.64 5.92 3.24
CA LYS A 34 12.39 6.94 4.24
C LYS A 34 13.67 7.60 4.72
N TRP A 35 13.58 8.84 5.16
CA TRP A 35 14.69 9.61 5.69
C TRP A 35 14.21 10.49 6.84
N LYS A 36 15.15 10.90 7.70
CA LYS A 36 14.87 11.77 8.84
C LYS A 36 15.55 13.11 8.61
N ILE A 37 14.79 14.19 8.71
CA ILE A 37 15.32 15.56 8.71
C ILE A 37 14.97 16.13 10.08
N GLU A 38 16.00 16.55 10.81
CA GLU A 38 15.89 16.94 12.22
C GLU A 38 15.23 15.84 13.06
N ASN A 39 13.99 16.05 13.51
CA ASN A 39 13.20 15.11 14.31
C ASN A 39 11.94 14.57 13.61
N GLN A 40 11.75 14.87 12.32
CA GLN A 40 10.61 14.42 11.54
C GLN A 40 11.02 13.33 10.53
N GLU A 41 10.21 12.27 10.45
CA GLU A 41 10.37 11.20 9.45
C GLU A 41 9.62 11.57 8.17
N TYR A 42 10.28 11.35 7.04
CA TYR A 42 9.76 11.59 5.70
C TYR A 42 9.86 10.31 4.87
N ASN A 43 8.94 10.16 3.92
CA ASN A 43 8.99 9.11 2.91
C ASN A 43 8.76 9.68 1.50
N HIS A 44 9.03 8.85 0.50
CA HIS A 44 8.97 9.20 -0.92
C HIS A 44 7.57 9.32 -1.53
N ILE A 45 6.51 9.00 -0.78
CA ILE A 45 5.12 9.10 -1.27
C ILE A 45 4.51 10.39 -0.72
N ILE A 46 4.26 11.34 -1.60
CA ILE A 46 3.79 12.68 -1.25
C ILE A 46 2.36 12.85 -1.72
N ASN A 47 1.48 13.34 -0.84
CA ASN A 47 0.17 13.82 -1.22
C ASN A 47 0.33 15.15 -1.98
N PRO A 48 -0.06 15.22 -3.27
CA PRO A 48 0.17 16.40 -4.09
C PRO A 48 -0.71 17.61 -3.71
N ILE A 49 -1.79 17.41 -2.94
CA ILE A 49 -2.69 18.48 -2.50
C ILE A 49 -2.15 19.15 -1.24
N THR A 50 -1.66 18.35 -0.29
CA THR A 50 -1.22 18.85 1.02
C THR A 50 0.30 19.05 1.12
N ALA A 51 1.06 18.59 0.11
CA ALA A 51 2.52 18.48 0.14
C ALA A 51 3.05 17.68 1.34
N SER A 52 2.22 16.85 1.96
CA SER A 52 2.57 16.02 3.11
C SER A 52 2.80 14.57 2.70
N ASN A 53 3.68 13.88 3.42
CA ASN A 53 3.91 12.44 3.29
C ASN A 53 3.40 11.67 4.52
N ASN A 54 2.71 12.34 5.44
CA ASN A 54 2.12 11.70 6.60
C ASN A 54 0.95 10.82 6.17
N ASN A 55 1.02 9.54 6.50
CA ASN A 55 -0.04 8.59 6.20
C ASN A 55 -0.08 7.44 7.20
N GLU A 56 -1.28 6.96 7.49
CA GLU A 56 -1.50 5.80 8.35
C GLU A 56 -1.28 4.46 7.62
N ILE A 57 -1.26 4.44 6.29
CA ILE A 57 -0.97 3.25 5.49
C ILE A 57 0.55 3.11 5.36
N ILE A 58 1.09 1.99 5.86
CA ILE A 58 2.50 1.65 5.69
C ILE A 58 2.74 0.89 4.38
N SER A 59 1.85 -0.05 4.06
CA SER A 59 1.96 -0.90 2.88
C SER A 59 0.58 -1.13 2.28
N ILE A 60 0.49 -1.13 0.96
CA ILE A 60 -0.71 -1.56 0.25
C ILE A 60 -0.32 -2.46 -0.91
N THR A 61 -0.96 -3.62 -1.00
CA THR A 61 -0.81 -4.58 -2.09
C THR A 61 -2.15 -4.67 -2.82
N LEU A 62 -2.17 -4.44 -4.13
CA LEU A 62 -3.39 -4.48 -4.95
C LEU A 62 -3.30 -5.59 -5.99
N ILE A 63 -4.43 -6.26 -6.22
CA ILE A 63 -4.62 -7.24 -7.28
C ILE A 63 -5.46 -6.59 -8.38
N THR A 64 -4.93 -6.56 -9.60
CA THR A 64 -5.54 -5.84 -10.73
C THR A 64 -5.38 -6.62 -12.03
N ASP A 65 -6.14 -6.28 -13.07
CA ASP A 65 -5.98 -6.92 -14.39
C ASP A 65 -4.69 -6.53 -15.11
N LYS A 66 -4.10 -5.38 -14.74
CA LYS A 66 -2.96 -4.80 -15.47
C LYS A 66 -1.97 -4.19 -14.49
N CYS A 67 -0.69 -4.54 -14.62
CA CYS A 67 0.38 -4.12 -13.70
C CYS A 67 0.45 -2.60 -13.51
N TYR A 68 0.31 -1.82 -14.59
CA TYR A 68 0.37 -0.35 -14.50
C TYR A 68 -0.80 0.25 -13.69
N LEU A 69 -1.96 -0.43 -13.63
CA LEU A 69 -3.07 0.01 -12.79
C LEU A 69 -2.74 -0.24 -11.32
N GLY A 70 -2.28 -1.44 -11.00
CA GLY A 70 -1.85 -1.77 -9.64
C GLY A 70 -0.79 -0.81 -9.12
N ASP A 71 0.25 -0.53 -9.91
CA ASP A 71 1.35 0.36 -9.54
C ASP A 71 0.89 1.81 -9.29
N ALA A 72 0.10 2.36 -10.23
CA ALA A 72 -0.45 3.71 -10.10
C ALA A 72 -1.42 3.82 -8.91
N TYR A 73 -2.33 2.85 -8.74
CA TYR A 73 -3.33 2.88 -7.69
C TYR A 73 -2.74 2.65 -6.31
N ALA A 74 -1.76 1.76 -6.16
CA ALA A 74 -1.11 1.52 -4.87
C ALA A 74 -0.48 2.82 -4.32
N THR A 75 0.21 3.56 -5.19
CA THR A 75 0.80 4.86 -4.82
C THR A 75 -0.25 5.92 -4.53
N ALA A 76 -1.29 6.02 -5.36
CA ALA A 76 -2.39 6.97 -5.14
C ALA A 76 -3.16 6.71 -3.83
N CYS A 77 -3.39 5.43 -3.50
CA CYS A 77 -4.07 5.00 -2.27
C CYS A 77 -3.28 5.44 -1.02
N ILE A 78 -1.96 5.23 -1.01
CA ILE A 78 -1.13 5.77 0.08
C ILE A 78 -1.26 7.29 0.12
N ALA A 79 -1.13 7.99 -1.01
CA ALA A 79 -1.22 9.46 -0.99
C ALA A 79 -2.56 10.00 -0.47
N MET A 80 -3.69 9.30 -0.69
CA MET A 80 -5.03 9.77 -0.32
C MET A 80 -5.50 9.40 1.09
N GLY A 81 -4.85 8.45 1.77
CA GLY A 81 -5.20 8.01 3.14
C GLY A 81 -6.25 6.90 3.20
N ILE A 82 -6.50 6.34 4.40
CA ILE A 82 -7.25 5.07 4.56
C ILE A 82 -8.70 5.17 4.12
N GLU A 83 -9.41 6.20 4.57
CA GLU A 83 -10.85 6.32 4.34
C GLU A 83 -11.15 6.43 2.85
N LYS A 84 -10.40 7.30 2.15
CA LYS A 84 -10.56 7.49 0.70
C LYS A 84 -10.12 6.24 -0.06
N THR A 85 -9.06 5.58 0.39
CA THR A 85 -8.58 4.32 -0.20
C THR A 85 -9.65 3.25 -0.16
N LEU A 86 -10.23 2.97 1.01
CA LEU A 86 -11.27 1.96 1.17
C LEU A 86 -12.50 2.26 0.29
N ALA A 87 -12.91 3.53 0.23
CA ALA A 87 -14.00 3.95 -0.65
C ALA A 87 -13.66 3.78 -2.14
N PHE A 88 -12.44 4.12 -2.55
CA PHE A 88 -11.97 3.97 -3.92
C PHE A 88 -11.90 2.50 -4.35
N LEU A 89 -11.28 1.63 -3.55
CA LEU A 89 -11.15 0.21 -3.86
C LEU A 89 -12.52 -0.46 -3.96
N LYS A 90 -13.40 -0.20 -2.99
CA LYS A 90 -14.78 -0.72 -3.01
C LYS A 90 -15.56 -0.25 -4.24
N LYS A 91 -15.45 1.02 -4.60
CA LYS A 91 -16.14 1.59 -5.78
C LYS A 91 -15.68 0.94 -7.08
N ASN A 92 -14.39 0.67 -7.20
CA ASN A 92 -13.78 0.12 -8.42
C ASN A 92 -13.68 -1.42 -8.42
N ARG A 93 -14.14 -2.09 -7.35
CA ARG A 93 -14.03 -3.55 -7.18
C ARG A 93 -12.59 -4.04 -7.34
N ILE A 94 -11.69 -3.39 -6.63
CA ILE A 94 -10.27 -3.72 -6.61
C ILE A 94 -9.97 -4.44 -5.30
N GLU A 95 -9.46 -5.66 -5.42
CA GLU A 95 -8.98 -6.46 -4.31
C GLU A 95 -7.62 -5.94 -3.82
N GLY A 96 -7.42 -5.96 -2.50
CA GLY A 96 -6.18 -5.49 -1.93
C GLY A 96 -6.03 -5.76 -0.44
N VAL A 97 -4.79 -5.70 0.01
CA VAL A 97 -4.38 -5.82 1.41
C VAL A 97 -3.71 -4.50 1.81
N ILE A 98 -4.23 -3.87 2.85
CA ILE A 98 -3.72 -2.60 3.37
C ILE A 98 -3.21 -2.85 4.79
N ILE A 99 -1.97 -2.46 5.08
CA ILE A 99 -1.33 -2.59 6.39
C ILE A 99 -1.04 -1.20 6.93
N CYS A 100 -1.58 -0.89 8.11
CA CYS A 100 -1.47 0.42 8.75
C CYS A 100 -0.36 0.49 9.82
N THR A 101 -0.03 1.72 10.24
CA THR A 101 0.98 2.01 11.26
C THR A 101 0.67 1.42 12.63
N ASP A 102 -0.61 1.32 12.97
CA ASP A 102 -1.11 0.69 14.19
C ASP A 102 -1.28 -0.84 14.07
N GLN A 103 -0.70 -1.44 13.02
CA GLN A 103 -0.82 -2.87 12.67
C GLN A 103 -2.22 -3.33 12.29
N LYS A 104 -3.21 -2.43 12.18
CA LYS A 104 -4.50 -2.80 11.58
C LYS A 104 -4.29 -3.17 10.12
N THR A 105 -5.03 -4.20 9.71
CA THR A 105 -5.02 -4.69 8.34
C THR A 105 -6.44 -4.63 7.79
N TYR A 106 -6.58 -4.16 6.55
CA TYR A 106 -7.83 -4.15 5.82
C TYR A 106 -7.68 -4.98 4.55
N THR A 107 -8.72 -5.73 4.21
CA THR A 107 -8.82 -6.46 2.95
C THR A 107 -10.07 -6.02 2.19
N THR A 108 -9.96 -5.97 0.87
CA THR A 108 -11.10 -5.71 -0.03
C THR A 108 -11.34 -6.89 -0.94
N GLU A 109 -12.61 -7.16 -1.21
CA GLU A 109 -13.14 -8.18 -2.14
C GLU A 109 -13.83 -7.50 -3.33
#